data_AF-A0A524K5U2-F1
#
_entry.id   AF-A0A524K5U2-F1
#
_cell.length_a   1.000
_cell.length_b   1.000
_cell.length_c   1.000
_cell.angle_alpha   90.00
_cell.angle_beta   90.00
_cell.angle_gamma   90.00
#
_symmetry.space_group_name_H-M   'P 1'
#
loop_
_entity.id
_entity.type
_entity.pdbx_description
1 polymer ?
#
loop_
_entity_poly.entity_id
_entity_poly.type
_entity_poly.pdbx_seq_one_letter_code
_entity_poly.pdbx_strand_id
1 'polypeptide(L)'
;MVRPWSVLGVILSHQWDIAGEDDYDTSITGGQYFYAFNLGDGWQINGSPTFSYNHEAASGNEWTLPLAVGASKTTIIGGRPWKFGLQFWYFVESPDTFGPDYQVRFTVSPVVKLPW
;
A
#
# COMPACT_ATOMS: atom_id res chain seq x y z
N MET A 1 -10.95 9.08 8.39
CA MET A 1 -10.90 10.45 8.98
C MET A 1 -10.29 11.39 7.95
N VAL A 2 -10.97 12.48 7.60
CA VAL A 2 -10.47 13.50 6.66
C VAL A 2 -10.44 14.86 7.37
N ARG A 3 -9.32 15.58 7.22
CA ARG A 3 -9.13 16.96 7.66
C ARG A 3 -8.44 17.73 6.51
N PRO A 4 -8.49 19.08 6.50
CA PRO A 4 -7.85 19.88 5.45
C PRO A 4 -6.35 19.54 5.23
N TRP A 5 -5.66 19.18 6.31
CA TRP A 5 -4.23 18.86 6.29
C TRP A 5 -3.92 17.36 6.31
N SER A 6 -4.92 16.47 6.42
CA SER A 6 -4.66 15.03 6.56
C SER A 6 -5.78 14.12 6.09
N VAL A 7 -5.41 12.95 5.59
CA VAL A 7 -6.30 11.81 5.39
C VAL A 7 -5.77 10.60 6.14
N LEU A 8 -6.67 9.86 6.79
CA LEU A 8 -6.41 8.57 7.42
C LEU A 8 -7.56 7.63 7.03
N GLY A 9 -7.25 6.40 6.62
CA GLY A 9 -8.27 5.44 6.28
C GLY A 9 -7.79 4.00 6.29
N VAL A 10 -8.76 3.10 6.23
CA VAL A 10 -8.55 1.66 6.11
C VAL A 10 -9.61 1.10 5.16
N ILE A 11 -9.20 0.14 4.33
CA ILE A 11 -10.04 -0.67 3.47
C ILE A 11 -9.80 -2.12 3.89
N LEU A 12 -10.88 -2.88 4.02
CA LEU A 12 -10.84 -4.29 4.40
C LEU A 12 -11.55 -5.12 3.35
N SER A 13 -11.08 -6.34 3.15
CA SER A 13 -11.67 -7.33 2.26
C SER A 13 -11.45 -8.72 2.83
N HIS A 14 -12.38 -9.62 2.59
CA HIS A 14 -12.21 -11.05 2.84
C HIS A 14 -12.66 -11.80 1.58
N GLN A 15 -11.88 -12.79 1.18
CA GLN A 15 -12.09 -13.59 -0.01
C GLN A 15 -12.03 -15.06 0.39
N TRP A 16 -13.02 -15.83 -0.05
CA TRP A 16 -13.04 -17.28 0.10
C TRP A 16 -13.57 -17.96 -1.16
N ASP A 17 -13.22 -19.21 -1.36
CA ASP A 17 -13.78 -20.03 -2.41
C ASP A 17 -15.09 -20.72 -1.95
N ILE A 18 -16.00 -20.92 -2.90
CA ILE A 18 -17.32 -21.53 -2.67
C ILE A 18 -17.45 -22.84 -3.48
N ALA A 19 -16.66 -22.98 -4.55
CA ALA A 19 -16.58 -24.15 -5.42
C ALA A 19 -15.20 -24.18 -6.11
N GLY A 20 -14.61 -25.37 -6.25
CA GLY A 20 -13.25 -25.58 -6.75
C GLY A 20 -12.84 -27.05 -6.62
N GLU A 21 -11.59 -27.37 -6.98
CA GLU A 21 -10.98 -28.68 -6.63
C GLU A 21 -10.61 -28.67 -5.14
N ASP A 22 -10.94 -29.75 -4.41
CA ASP A 22 -10.67 -29.90 -2.96
C ASP A 22 -9.17 -29.79 -2.58
N ASP A 23 -8.27 -29.87 -3.56
CA ASP A 23 -6.83 -29.78 -3.35
C ASP A 23 -6.34 -28.32 -3.16
N TYR A 24 -7.20 -27.31 -3.40
CA TYR A 24 -6.84 -25.89 -3.34
C TYR A 24 -7.91 -25.02 -2.67
N ASP A 25 -7.82 -24.88 -1.35
CA ASP A 25 -8.67 -23.97 -0.58
C ASP A 25 -8.10 -22.53 -0.62
N THR A 26 -8.99 -21.53 -0.72
CA THR A 26 -8.61 -20.11 -0.63
C THR A 26 -9.40 -19.44 0.47
N SER A 27 -8.70 -18.94 1.48
CA SER A 27 -9.29 -18.07 2.50
C SER A 27 -8.30 -16.99 2.89
N ILE A 28 -8.57 -15.75 2.48
CA ILE A 28 -7.66 -14.62 2.68
C ILE A 28 -8.42 -13.43 3.26
N THR A 29 -7.99 -12.96 4.43
CA THR A 29 -8.37 -11.64 4.95
C THR A 29 -7.30 -10.64 4.57
N GLY A 30 -7.67 -9.50 4.02
CA GLY A 30 -6.71 -8.49 3.61
C GLY A 30 -7.25 -7.09 3.73
N GLY A 31 -6.36 -6.12 3.51
CA GLY A 31 -6.75 -4.74 3.55
C GLY A 31 -5.62 -3.80 3.21
N GLN A 32 -5.95 -2.52 3.20
CA GLN A 32 -4.98 -1.45 3.04
C GLN A 32 -5.30 -0.38 4.07
N TYR A 33 -4.32 0.01 4.87
CA TYR A 33 -4.42 1.24 5.63
C TYR A 33 -3.58 2.32 4.94
N PHE A 34 -4.02 3.56 5.06
CA PHE A 34 -3.36 4.66 4.37
C PHE A 34 -3.46 5.95 5.16
N TYR A 35 -2.43 6.76 4.98
CA TYR A 35 -2.35 8.07 5.58
C TYR A 35 -1.60 9.04 4.66
N ALA A 36 -2.00 10.30 4.71
CA ALA A 36 -1.29 11.39 4.05
C ALA A 36 -1.44 12.67 4.88
N PHE A 37 -0.32 13.31 5.17
CA PHE A 37 -0.24 14.59 5.86
C PHE A 37 0.36 15.64 4.92
N ASN A 38 -0.38 16.72 4.66
CA ASN A 38 0.06 17.83 3.81
C ASN A 38 0.95 18.79 4.60
N LEU A 39 2.16 19.05 4.10
CA LEU A 39 3.12 19.96 4.74
C LEU A 39 3.16 21.37 4.12
N GLY A 40 2.38 21.60 3.05
CA GLY A 40 2.47 22.82 2.24
C GLY A 40 3.38 22.66 1.02
N ASP A 41 3.26 23.58 0.08
CA ASP A 41 4.02 23.59 -1.19
C ASP A 41 3.99 22.28 -1.97
N GLY A 42 2.97 21.45 -1.83
CA GLY A 42 2.88 20.13 -2.48
C GLY A 42 3.74 19.02 -1.85
N TRP A 43 4.34 19.24 -0.67
CA TRP A 43 4.97 18.19 0.13
C TRP A 43 3.94 17.41 0.93
N GLN A 44 4.13 16.09 1.02
CA GLN A 44 3.33 15.21 1.87
C GLN A 44 4.21 14.16 2.56
N ILE A 45 3.87 13.81 3.79
CA ILE A 45 4.29 12.55 4.41
C ILE A 45 3.16 11.55 4.26
N ASN A 46 3.43 10.38 3.71
CA ASN A 46 2.39 9.40 3.42
C ASN A 46 2.89 7.95 3.44
N GLY A 47 1.93 7.04 3.59
CA GLY A 47 2.10 5.60 3.47
C GLY A 47 0.75 4.98 3.11
N SER A 48 0.76 3.92 2.32
CA SER A 48 -0.45 3.19 1.95
C SER A 48 -0.20 1.68 1.77
N PRO A 49 0.35 1.01 2.81
CA PRO A 49 0.67 -0.41 2.71
C PRO A 49 -0.57 -1.30 2.72
N THR A 50 -0.49 -2.38 1.95
CA THR A 50 -1.47 -3.46 1.92
C THR A 50 -0.99 -4.57 2.83
N PHE A 51 -1.90 -5.14 3.62
CA PHE A 51 -1.64 -6.27 4.50
C PHE A 51 -2.57 -7.44 4.14
N SER A 52 -2.17 -8.65 4.52
CA SER A 52 -2.98 -9.85 4.34
C SER A 52 -2.71 -10.89 5.42
N TYR A 53 -3.68 -11.76 5.60
CA TYR A 53 -3.65 -12.99 6.38
C TYR A 53 -4.24 -14.11 5.53
N ASN A 54 -3.44 -15.12 5.20
CA ASN A 54 -3.87 -16.33 4.52
C ASN A 54 -4.18 -17.40 5.57
N HIS A 55 -5.46 -17.78 5.69
CA HIS A 55 -5.92 -18.75 6.68
C HIS A 55 -5.51 -20.19 6.34
N GLU A 56 -5.16 -20.45 5.07
CA GLU A 56 -4.76 -21.76 4.56
C GLU A 56 -3.23 -21.92 4.46
N ALA A 57 -2.46 -20.90 4.86
CA ALA A 57 -1.00 -20.98 4.80
C ALA A 57 -0.45 -21.86 5.93
N ALA A 58 0.68 -22.52 5.65
CA ALA A 58 1.44 -23.23 6.67
C ALA A 58 1.95 -22.27 7.77
N SER A 59 2.11 -22.80 8.98
CA SER A 59 2.57 -22.03 10.14
C SER A 59 3.81 -21.19 9.85
N GLY A 60 3.75 -19.89 10.14
CA GLY A 60 4.81 -18.92 9.88
C GLY A 60 4.70 -18.24 8.51
N ASN A 61 3.64 -18.51 7.73
CA ASN A 61 3.45 -17.94 6.39
C ASN A 61 2.08 -17.26 6.21
N GLU A 62 1.30 -17.13 7.28
CA GLU A 62 -0.06 -16.61 7.22
C GLU A 62 -0.09 -15.10 7.03
N TRP A 63 0.77 -14.37 7.74
CA TRP A 63 0.72 -12.90 7.79
C TRP A 63 1.65 -12.23 6.76
N THR A 64 1.16 -11.13 6.21
CA THR A 64 1.99 -10.10 5.57
C THR A 64 1.55 -8.75 6.11
N LEU A 65 2.38 -8.13 6.94
CA LEU A 65 2.04 -6.91 7.66
C LEU A 65 3.16 -5.87 7.54
N PRO A 66 3.10 -4.97 6.54
CA PRO A 66 4.07 -3.91 6.39
C PRO A 66 3.68 -2.66 7.19
N LEU A 67 4.68 -1.97 7.71
CA LEU A 67 4.68 -0.56 8.10
C LEU A 67 5.39 0.24 7.02
N ALA A 68 4.72 1.25 6.45
CA ALA A 68 5.31 2.05 5.38
C ALA A 68 5.21 3.54 5.68
N VAL A 69 6.32 4.25 5.51
CA VAL A 69 6.41 5.71 5.64
C VAL A 69 7.25 6.28 4.52
N GLY A 70 6.86 7.45 4.03
CA GLY A 70 7.66 8.16 3.06
C GLY A 70 7.22 9.60 2.85
N ALA A 71 7.93 10.24 1.92
CA ALA A 71 7.67 11.60 1.50
C ALA A 71 7.35 11.64 0.01
N SER A 72 6.47 12.55 -0.38
CA SER A 72 6.25 12.86 -1.78
C SER A 72 6.17 14.36 -2.02
N LYS A 73 6.64 14.79 -3.19
CA LYS A 73 6.57 16.17 -3.66
C LYS A 73 5.80 16.23 -4.97
N THR A 74 4.77 17.05 -5.00
CA THR A 74 4.14 17.49 -6.24
C THR A 74 4.76 18.83 -6.67
N THR A 75 5.17 18.94 -7.93
CA THR A 75 5.75 20.16 -8.52
C THR A 75 5.31 20.32 -9.97
N ILE A 76 5.39 21.53 -10.51
CA ILE A 76 5.08 21.81 -11.91
C ILE A 76 6.39 21.94 -12.68
N ILE A 77 6.57 21.09 -13.71
CA ILE A 77 7.73 21.11 -14.60
C ILE A 77 7.22 21.21 -16.03
N GLY A 78 7.63 22.25 -16.75
CA GLY A 78 7.18 22.50 -18.13
C GLY A 78 5.66 22.65 -18.26
N GLY A 79 5.00 23.27 -17.27
CA GLY A 79 3.54 23.45 -17.25
C GLY A 79 2.74 22.19 -16.94
N ARG A 80 3.40 21.06 -16.63
CA ARG A 80 2.76 19.80 -16.25
C ARG A 80 2.98 19.52 -14.75
N PRO A 81 1.96 19.12 -13.99
CA PRO A 81 2.15 18.61 -12.64
C PRO A 81 2.83 17.23 -12.63
N TRP A 82 3.80 17.06 -11.75
CA TRP A 82 4.53 15.82 -11.49
C TRP A 82 4.54 15.53 -10.01
N LYS A 83 4.25 14.29 -9.62
CA LYS A 83 4.43 13.81 -8.25
C LYS A 83 5.58 12.81 -8.19
N PHE A 84 6.53 13.09 -7.32
CA PHE A 84 7.64 12.20 -6.99
C PHE A 84 7.46 11.68 -5.57
N GLY A 85 7.66 10.40 -5.34
CA GLY A 85 7.51 9.77 -4.03
C GLY A 85 8.65 8.82 -3.71
N LEU A 86 9.06 8.80 -2.46
CA LEU A 86 9.96 7.80 -1.90
C LEU A 86 9.37 7.29 -0.59
N GLN A 87 9.19 5.98 -0.47
CA GLN A 87 8.73 5.32 0.74
C GLN A 87 9.66 4.19 1.15
N PHE A 88 9.80 4.01 2.45
CA PHE A 88 10.42 2.86 3.08
C PHE A 88 9.35 2.02 3.75
N TRP A 89 9.41 0.71 3.52
CA TRP A 89 8.48 -0.29 4.00
C TRP A 89 9.28 -1.29 4.82
N TYR A 90 8.82 -1.54 6.04
CA TYR A 90 9.34 -2.57 6.94
C TYR A 90 8.24 -3.59 7.18
N PHE A 91 8.49 -4.85 6.90
CA PHE A 91 7.54 -5.92 7.15
C PHE A 91 7.72 -6.41 8.57
N VAL A 92 6.75 -6.10 9.43
CA VAL A 92 6.72 -6.56 10.82
C VAL A 92 6.54 -8.07 10.86
N GLU A 93 5.73 -8.56 9.92
CA GLU A 93 5.50 -9.97 9.69
C GLU A 93 5.45 -10.22 8.18
N SER A 94 6.11 -11.27 7.72
CA SER A 94 6.08 -11.71 6.33
C SER A 94 6.38 -13.20 6.25
N PRO A 95 5.90 -13.91 5.21
CA PRO A 95 6.08 -15.35 5.13
C PRO A 95 7.55 -15.78 5.15
N ASP A 96 7.91 -16.74 6.01
CA ASP A 96 9.30 -17.22 6.14
C ASP A 96 9.92 -17.69 4.82
N THR A 97 9.09 -18.24 3.93
CA THR A 97 9.59 -18.89 2.72
C THR A 97 10.05 -17.87 1.67
N PHE A 98 9.37 -16.73 1.52
CA PHE A 98 9.59 -15.76 0.44
C PHE A 98 9.21 -14.30 0.78
N GLY A 99 8.97 -13.98 2.06
CA GLY A 99 8.58 -12.66 2.53
C GLY A 99 9.75 -11.68 2.51
N PRO A 100 9.55 -10.42 2.07
CA PRO A 100 10.58 -9.39 2.14
C PRO A 100 10.63 -8.76 3.54
N ASP A 101 11.81 -8.58 4.12
CA ASP A 101 11.95 -7.80 5.37
C ASP A 101 11.75 -6.29 5.15
N TYR A 102 12.22 -5.81 3.99
CA TYR A 102 12.25 -4.38 3.66
C TYR A 102 11.90 -4.14 2.19
N GLN A 103 11.25 -3.01 1.91
CA GLN A 103 11.03 -2.54 0.55
C GLN A 103 11.24 -1.02 0.47
N VAL A 104 11.94 -0.58 -0.59
CA VAL A 104 12.03 0.83 -0.96
C VAL A 104 11.17 1.04 -2.20
N ARG A 105 10.27 2.02 -2.15
CA ARG A 105 9.36 2.34 -3.25
C ARG A 105 9.64 3.75 -3.75
N PHE A 106 10.08 3.85 -5.00
CA PHE A 106 10.17 5.09 -5.73
C PHE A 106 9.01 5.19 -6.73
N THR A 107 8.33 6.34 -6.75
CA THR A 107 7.17 6.57 -7.61
C THR A 107 7.33 7.88 -8.38
N VAL A 108 7.07 7.82 -9.68
CA VAL A 108 6.98 9.00 -10.55
C VAL A 108 5.61 8.99 -11.21
N SER A 109 4.86 10.07 -11.03
CA SER A 109 3.49 10.20 -11.55
C SER A 109 3.31 11.52 -12.29
N PRO A 110 3.40 11.53 -13.63
CA PRO A 110 3.03 12.68 -14.43
C PRO A 110 1.50 12.79 -14.54
N VAL A 111 0.97 14.00 -14.47
CA VAL A 111 -0.43 14.24 -14.85
C VAL A 111 -0.50 14.37 -16.36
N VAL A 112 -1.09 13.37 -17.02
CA VAL A 112 -1.30 13.35 -18.47
C VAL A 112 -2.69 13.89 -18.76
N LYS A 113 -2.81 14.75 -19.78
CA LYS A 113 -4.13 15.22 -20.25
C LYS A 113 -4.89 14.03 -20.83
N LEU A 114 -6.18 13.93 -20.51
CA LEU A 114 -7.05 12.94 -21.13
C LEU A 114 -7.13 13.24 -22.64
N PRO A 115 -7.11 12.20 -23.50
CA PRO A 115 -7.12 12.37 -24.95
C PRO A 115 -8.50 12.69 -25.55
N TRP A 116 -9.53 12.94 -24.73
CA TRP A 116 -10.89 13.28 -25.13
C TRP A 116 -11.36 14.58 -24.47
#